data_AF-A0A963DX81-F1
#
_entry.id   AF-A0A963DX81-F1
#
_cell.length_a   1.000
_cell.length_b   1.000
_cell.length_c   1.000
_cell.angle_alpha   90.00
_cell.angle_beta   90.00
_cell.angle_gamma   90.00
#
_symmetry.space_group_name_H-M   'P 1'
#
loop_
_entity.id
_entity.type
_entity.pdbx_description
1 polymer ?
#
loop_
_entity_poly.entity_id
_entity_poly.type
_entity_poly.pdbx_seq_one_letter_code
_entity_poly.pdbx_strand_id
1 'polypeptide(L)'
;MSSAEPARDAAIAGATPAHERQLIALGAAVLGGALDGLRTPAVLGLLSAGLLALGLATGLANALALLADSVALAGLLNLVVLVFAMVAAQAAGVALTDRANGRPVRRLPASLAAGARSLALLVVVALIVAAAQFVFAMAATALLWACRLPAVGPFLLVFLMPALIAGAAVLLAGSAATLLLCAPAFWSGQSLGAGLRSTLARLRQRPLEILLSLLLVGLVAAVLATIVAMLWLYGTVFVGGLAGAVVGADVAMAIASGDFDAAAAAGGGLAIAAMTGISILVLQSAVLPLAAQIGGLCRLHCRLDDFDAHPAPIAEAEAEAEAEAEAEADRMFDAGADAAAEAGGDAADDSMPDAPPADAELASTVKTMALQPEGRRGTDMAARRASTLARQDPGPPKPEADRDRPAPRALENLPSTGFRAADAGLEVTMIVGPGRCSACGARIERRDHFCGECGQRLTDAEPDQDERDEP
;
A
#
# COMPACT_ATOMS: atom_id res chain seq x y z
N MET A 1 -31.15 33.24 -10.21
CA MET A 1 -29.73 32.89 -9.97
C MET A 1 -29.45 32.36 -8.55
N SER A 2 -30.39 32.36 -7.59
CA SER A 2 -30.14 31.93 -6.19
C SER A 2 -30.52 30.46 -5.87
N SER A 3 -31.00 29.68 -6.84
CA SER A 3 -31.53 28.32 -6.61
C SER A 3 -30.61 27.17 -7.05
N ALA A 4 -29.41 27.47 -7.56
CA ALA A 4 -28.47 26.45 -8.06
C ALA A 4 -27.38 26.06 -7.04
N GLU A 5 -27.22 26.82 -5.95
CA GLU A 5 -26.22 26.56 -4.90
C GLU A 5 -26.49 25.29 -4.05
N PRO A 6 -27.73 25.01 -3.59
CA PRO A 6 -27.95 23.88 -2.66
C PRO A 6 -27.82 22.49 -3.30
N ALA A 7 -28.04 22.36 -4.62
CA ALA A 7 -27.88 21.09 -5.33
C ALA A 7 -26.41 20.72 -5.55
N ARG A 8 -25.54 21.74 -5.70
CA ARG A 8 -24.09 21.55 -5.80
C ARG A 8 -23.50 21.10 -4.47
N ASP A 9 -24.00 21.66 -3.37
CA ASP A 9 -23.58 21.27 -2.02
C ASP A 9 -24.02 19.82 -1.67
N ALA A 10 -25.16 19.35 -2.19
CA ALA A 10 -25.63 17.97 -1.99
C ALA A 10 -24.83 16.92 -2.79
N ALA A 11 -24.44 17.21 -4.04
CA ALA A 11 -23.61 16.30 -4.84
C ALA A 11 -22.18 16.18 -4.28
N ILE A 12 -21.63 17.28 -3.75
CA ILE A 12 -20.34 17.26 -3.06
C ILE A 12 -20.45 16.49 -1.72
N ALA A 13 -21.60 16.52 -1.05
CA ALA A 13 -21.85 15.74 0.17
C ALA A 13 -22.05 14.23 -0.07
N GLY A 14 -22.41 13.80 -1.28
CA GLY A 14 -22.61 12.39 -1.66
C GLY A 14 -21.36 11.66 -2.14
N ALA A 15 -20.39 12.37 -2.73
CA ALA A 15 -19.12 11.79 -3.20
C ALA A 15 -18.06 11.62 -2.09
N THR A 16 -18.15 12.40 -1.01
CA THR A 16 -17.25 12.34 0.15
C THR A 16 -17.27 11.01 0.94
N PRO A 17 -18.42 10.33 1.20
CA PRO A 17 -18.42 9.13 2.04
C PRO A 17 -17.75 7.91 1.41
N ALA A 18 -17.69 7.80 0.08
CA ALA A 18 -17.05 6.66 -0.59
C ALA A 18 -15.51 6.72 -0.45
N HIS A 19 -14.92 7.89 -0.73
CA HIS A 19 -13.49 8.10 -0.62
C HIS A 19 -13.02 8.00 0.85
N GLU A 20 -13.80 8.53 1.80
CA GLU A 20 -13.48 8.41 3.23
C GLU A 20 -13.50 6.95 3.71
N ARG A 21 -14.51 6.17 3.33
CA ARG A 21 -14.57 4.73 3.64
C ARG A 21 -13.39 3.97 3.05
N GLN A 22 -12.97 4.31 1.83
CA GLN A 22 -11.83 3.71 1.17
C GLN A 22 -10.52 4.02 1.91
N LEU A 23 -10.32 5.28 2.34
CA LEU A 23 -9.16 5.67 3.14
C LEU A 23 -9.12 4.98 4.51
N ILE A 24 -10.25 4.88 5.20
CA ILE A 24 -10.34 4.19 6.50
C ILE A 24 -10.04 2.69 6.32
N ALA A 25 -10.64 2.05 5.31
CA ALA A 25 -10.38 0.66 5.00
C ALA A 25 -8.91 0.44 4.67
N LEU A 26 -8.28 1.37 3.94
CA LEU A 26 -6.88 1.34 3.56
C LEU A 26 -5.95 1.48 4.77
N GLY A 27 -6.23 2.44 5.65
CA GLY A 27 -5.49 2.59 6.90
C GLY A 27 -5.59 1.36 7.79
N ALA A 28 -6.77 0.75 7.90
CA ALA A 28 -6.97 -0.47 8.68
C ALA A 28 -6.15 -1.67 8.15
N ALA A 29 -6.02 -1.83 6.83
CA ALA A 29 -5.17 -2.90 6.29
C ALA A 29 -3.68 -2.61 6.41
N VAL A 30 -3.25 -1.36 6.23
CA VAL A 30 -1.85 -0.99 6.44
C VAL A 30 -1.45 -1.30 7.88
N LEU A 31 -2.27 -0.88 8.84
CA LEU A 31 -2.03 -1.14 10.26
C LEU A 31 -2.10 -2.63 10.58
N GLY A 32 -3.09 -3.35 10.04
CA GLY A 32 -3.20 -4.80 10.19
C GLY A 32 -1.99 -5.55 9.60
N GLY A 33 -1.47 -5.10 8.46
CA GLY A 33 -0.27 -5.66 7.84
C GLY A 33 1.00 -5.40 8.65
N ALA A 34 1.12 -4.20 9.22
CA ALA A 34 2.21 -3.88 10.13
C ALA A 34 2.17 -4.76 11.39
N LEU A 35 0.98 -4.92 12.01
CA LEU A 35 0.79 -5.77 13.18
C LEU A 35 1.03 -7.26 12.89
N ASP A 36 0.64 -7.75 11.73
CA ASP A 36 0.89 -9.13 11.32
C ASP A 36 2.39 -9.42 11.12
N GLY A 37 3.14 -8.45 10.58
CA GLY A 37 4.59 -8.51 10.51
C GLY A 37 5.21 -8.71 11.90
N LEU A 38 4.70 -7.98 12.90
CA LEU A 38 5.12 -8.09 14.30
C LEU A 38 4.66 -9.38 14.99
N ARG A 39 3.55 -9.99 14.54
CA ARG A 39 3.01 -11.23 15.11
C ARG A 39 3.61 -12.50 14.53
N THR A 40 4.42 -12.40 13.48
CA THR A 40 4.97 -13.57 12.79
C THR A 40 6.39 -13.89 13.29
N PRO A 41 6.57 -14.86 14.21
CA PRO A 41 7.85 -15.10 14.87
C PRO A 41 8.93 -15.57 13.88
N ALA A 42 8.55 -16.26 12.81
CA ALA A 42 9.49 -16.68 11.77
C ALA A 42 10.13 -15.49 11.04
N VAL A 43 9.36 -14.43 10.80
CA VAL A 43 9.83 -13.20 10.13
C VAL A 43 10.71 -12.40 11.07
N LEU A 44 10.29 -12.22 12.32
CA LEU A 44 11.09 -11.58 13.35
C LEU A 44 12.40 -12.33 13.61
N GLY A 45 12.36 -13.66 13.63
CA GLY A 45 13.54 -14.51 13.79
C GLY A 45 14.52 -14.39 12.61
N LEU A 46 14.02 -14.31 11.38
CA LEU A 46 14.86 -14.14 10.20
C LEU A 46 15.49 -12.75 10.13
N LEU A 47 14.71 -11.69 10.40
CA LEU A 47 15.20 -10.32 10.45
C LEU A 47 16.19 -10.13 11.60
N SER A 48 15.88 -10.61 12.80
CA SER A 48 16.77 -10.49 13.95
C SER A 48 18.07 -11.26 13.74
N ALA A 49 18.02 -12.50 13.23
CA ALA A 49 19.23 -13.26 12.90
C ALA A 49 20.08 -12.57 11.84
N GLY A 50 19.46 -12.04 10.77
CA GLY A 50 20.16 -11.31 9.71
C GLY A 50 20.82 -10.03 10.22
N LEU A 51 20.11 -9.23 11.02
CA LEU A 51 20.61 -7.98 11.60
C LEU A 51 21.64 -8.21 12.72
N LEU A 52 21.54 -9.34 13.44
CA LEU A 52 22.52 -9.75 14.45
C LEU A 52 23.83 -10.15 13.78
N ALA A 53 23.74 -10.97 12.73
CA ALA A 53 24.89 -11.35 11.91
C ALA A 53 25.54 -10.12 11.29
N LEU A 54 24.74 -9.15 10.81
CA LEU A 54 25.22 -7.87 10.30
C LEU A 54 26.02 -7.10 11.36
N GLY A 55 25.48 -6.92 12.56
CA GLY A 55 26.17 -6.18 13.63
C GLY A 55 27.46 -6.85 14.08
N LEU A 56 27.43 -8.17 14.28
CA LEU A 56 28.61 -8.95 14.65
C LEU A 56 29.70 -8.88 13.57
N ALA A 57 29.31 -9.05 12.31
CA ALA A 57 30.26 -9.04 11.20
C ALA A 57 30.80 -7.64 10.92
N THR A 58 30.01 -6.58 11.13
CA THR A 58 30.47 -5.17 11.06
C THR A 58 31.52 -4.89 12.15
N GLY A 59 31.27 -5.30 13.39
CA GLY A 59 32.24 -5.17 14.47
C GLY A 59 33.53 -5.95 14.20
N LEU A 60 33.42 -7.19 13.72
CA LEU A 60 34.56 -8.00 13.34
C LEU A 60 35.33 -7.40 12.15
N ALA A 61 34.63 -6.89 11.14
CA ALA A 61 35.22 -6.24 9.97
C ALA A 61 36.05 -5.02 10.37
N ASN A 62 35.50 -4.16 11.24
CA ASN A 62 36.20 -2.99 11.73
C ASN A 62 37.39 -3.36 12.62
N ALA A 63 37.26 -4.37 13.49
CA ALA A 63 38.36 -4.87 14.30
C ALA A 63 39.51 -5.42 13.43
N LEU A 64 39.20 -6.20 12.39
CA LEU A 64 40.19 -6.73 11.45
C LEU A 64 40.86 -5.63 10.62
N ALA A 65 40.09 -4.62 10.20
CA ALA A 65 40.62 -3.50 9.43
C ALA A 65 41.59 -2.65 10.23
N LEU A 66 41.33 -2.44 11.52
CA LEU A 66 42.24 -1.76 12.43
C LEU A 66 43.55 -2.55 12.61
N LEU A 67 43.47 -3.88 12.72
CA LEU A 67 44.66 -4.74 12.78
C LEU A 67 45.48 -4.71 11.48
N ALA A 68 44.82 -4.50 10.35
CA ALA A 68 45.43 -4.46 9.02
C ALA A 68 45.84 -3.05 8.55
N ASP A 69 45.54 -2.01 9.34
CA ASP A 69 45.71 -0.59 8.98
C ASP A 69 45.17 -0.25 7.57
N SER A 70 44.01 -0.83 7.22
CA SER A 70 43.45 -0.77 5.86
C SER A 70 41.97 -0.44 5.87
N VAL A 71 41.67 0.84 5.61
CA VAL A 71 40.30 1.34 5.43
C VAL A 71 39.60 0.64 4.26
N ALA A 72 40.35 0.29 3.21
CA ALA A 72 39.82 -0.44 2.05
C ALA A 72 39.32 -1.84 2.42
N LEU A 73 40.04 -2.56 3.29
CA LEU A 73 39.62 -3.86 3.79
C LEU A 73 38.34 -3.74 4.65
N ALA A 74 38.27 -2.73 5.53
CA ALA A 74 37.07 -2.41 6.30
C ALA A 74 35.87 -2.18 5.38
N GLY A 75 36.05 -1.33 4.37
CA GLY A 75 35.00 -1.00 3.41
C GLY A 75 34.49 -2.22 2.65
N LEU A 76 35.40 -3.08 2.17
CA LEU A 76 35.04 -4.30 1.45
C LEU A 76 34.28 -5.30 2.34
N LEU A 77 34.75 -5.52 3.57
CA LEU A 77 34.09 -6.43 4.52
C LEU A 77 32.70 -5.90 4.90
N ASN A 78 32.58 -4.61 5.20
CA ASN A 78 31.29 -3.99 5.48
C ASN A 78 30.33 -4.05 4.29
N LEU A 79 30.84 -3.94 3.05
CA LEU A 79 30.03 -4.11 1.85
C LEU A 79 29.46 -5.53 1.73
N VAL A 80 30.28 -6.56 1.96
CA VAL A 80 29.82 -7.97 1.93
C VAL A 80 28.74 -8.21 2.99
N VAL A 81 28.96 -7.67 4.18
CA VAL A 81 28.08 -7.79 5.34
C VAL A 81 26.74 -7.06 5.07
N LEU A 82 26.78 -5.86 4.47
CA LEU A 82 25.61 -5.12 4.03
C LEU A 82 24.79 -5.91 2.99
N VAL A 83 25.44 -6.50 1.99
CA VAL A 83 24.76 -7.33 0.98
C VAL A 83 24.02 -8.49 1.63
N PHE A 84 24.66 -9.19 2.58
CA PHE A 84 24.02 -10.30 3.29
C PHE A 84 22.79 -9.85 4.08
N ALA A 85 22.86 -8.73 4.79
CA ALA A 85 21.73 -8.18 5.52
C ALA A 85 20.57 -7.76 4.60
N MET A 86 20.90 -7.17 3.45
CA MET A 86 19.90 -6.85 2.44
C MET A 86 19.22 -8.12 1.91
N VAL A 87 19.98 -9.20 1.65
CA VAL A 87 19.40 -10.50 1.28
C VAL A 87 18.47 -11.03 2.37
N ALA A 88 18.85 -10.93 3.65
CA ALA A 88 18.01 -11.36 4.76
C ALA A 88 16.70 -10.55 4.86
N ALA A 89 16.77 -9.23 4.69
CA ALA A 89 15.61 -8.35 4.64
C ALA A 89 14.68 -8.69 3.46
N GLN A 90 15.26 -8.97 2.27
CA GLN A 90 14.49 -9.41 1.12
C GLN A 90 13.86 -10.80 1.33
N ALA A 91 14.55 -11.73 1.98
CA ALA A 91 14.02 -13.06 2.31
C ALA A 91 12.84 -12.97 3.29
N ALA A 92 12.89 -12.03 4.24
CA ALA A 92 11.77 -11.73 5.12
C ALA A 92 10.56 -11.16 4.34
N GLY A 93 10.81 -10.29 3.37
CA GLY A 93 9.79 -9.80 2.43
C GLY A 93 9.13 -10.92 1.63
N VAL A 94 9.90 -11.88 1.12
CA VAL A 94 9.37 -13.08 0.43
C VAL A 94 8.49 -13.89 1.38
N ALA A 95 8.94 -14.16 2.61
CA ALA A 95 8.16 -14.92 3.58
C ALA A 95 6.83 -14.22 3.95
N LEU A 96 6.84 -12.90 4.12
CA LEU A 96 5.63 -12.11 4.36
C LEU A 96 4.70 -12.08 3.16
N THR A 97 5.26 -12.02 1.95
CA THR A 97 4.48 -12.05 0.69
C THR A 97 3.82 -13.41 0.48
N ASP A 98 4.54 -14.51 0.73
CA ASP A 98 3.94 -15.86 0.67
C ASP A 98 2.78 -15.97 1.67
N ARG A 99 2.97 -15.49 2.91
CA ARG A 99 1.92 -15.51 3.94
C ARG A 99 0.71 -14.62 3.60
N ALA A 100 0.95 -13.42 3.07
CA ALA A 100 -0.13 -12.52 2.63
C ALA A 100 -0.97 -13.14 1.51
N ASN A 101 -0.35 -13.95 0.64
CA ASN A 101 -1.01 -14.71 -0.41
C ASN A 101 -1.56 -16.07 0.07
N GLY A 102 -1.60 -16.34 1.38
CA GLY A 102 -2.08 -17.61 1.94
C GLY A 102 -1.21 -18.83 1.62
N ARG A 103 0.03 -18.64 1.16
CA ARG A 103 0.98 -19.71 0.84
C ARG A 103 1.80 -20.10 2.08
N PRO A 104 2.22 -21.38 2.22
CA PRO A 104 3.09 -21.79 3.30
C PRO A 104 4.45 -21.09 3.22
N VAL A 105 5.01 -20.72 4.38
CA VAL A 105 6.32 -20.05 4.45
C VAL A 105 7.40 -21.00 3.93
N ARG A 106 8.19 -20.54 2.95
CA ARG A 106 9.29 -21.32 2.36
C ARG A 106 10.34 -21.69 3.41
N ARG A 107 11.03 -22.81 3.17
CA ARG A 107 12.21 -23.21 3.95
C ARG A 107 13.29 -22.14 3.82
N LEU A 108 14.06 -21.93 4.88
CA LEU A 108 15.13 -20.93 4.98
C LEU A 108 16.02 -20.79 3.72
N PRO A 109 16.63 -21.86 3.15
CA PRO A 109 17.50 -21.72 1.98
C PRO A 109 16.75 -21.25 0.73
N ALA A 110 15.50 -21.68 0.55
CA ALA A 110 14.67 -21.24 -0.57
C ALA A 110 14.26 -19.77 -0.42
N SER A 111 13.99 -19.31 0.81
CA SER A 111 13.71 -17.91 1.11
C SER A 111 14.94 -17.03 0.86
N LEU A 112 16.14 -17.48 1.25
CA LEU A 112 17.39 -16.75 1.00
C LEU A 112 17.71 -16.65 -0.49
N ALA A 113 17.54 -17.74 -1.26
CA ALA A 113 17.75 -17.71 -2.71
C ALA A 113 16.75 -16.78 -3.42
N ALA A 114 15.49 -16.80 -3.00
CA ALA A 114 14.47 -15.88 -3.51
C ALA A 114 14.79 -14.42 -3.13
N GLY A 115 15.25 -14.17 -1.89
CA GLY A 115 15.68 -12.87 -1.42
C GLY A 115 16.90 -12.32 -2.15
N ALA A 116 17.87 -13.18 -2.47
CA ALA A 116 19.05 -12.78 -3.26
C ALA A 116 18.65 -12.40 -4.69
N ARG A 117 17.73 -13.15 -5.31
CA ARG A 117 17.19 -12.84 -6.62
C ARG A 117 16.41 -11.51 -6.61
N SER A 118 15.54 -11.29 -5.63
CA SER A 118 14.79 -10.03 -5.54
C SER A 118 15.71 -8.85 -5.26
N LEU A 119 16.77 -9.02 -4.45
CA LEU A 119 17.79 -8.01 -4.26
C LEU A 119 18.46 -7.63 -5.58
N ALA A 120 18.88 -8.61 -6.39
CA ALA A 120 19.50 -8.33 -7.69
C ALA A 120 18.56 -7.52 -8.62
N LEU A 121 17.26 -7.87 -8.64
CA LEU A 121 16.26 -7.12 -9.41
C LEU A 121 16.06 -5.70 -8.86
N LEU A 122 15.99 -5.52 -7.54
CA LEU A 122 15.89 -4.21 -6.91
C LEU A 122 17.12 -3.34 -7.15
N VAL A 123 18.32 -3.93 -7.17
CA VAL A 123 19.56 -3.22 -7.53
C VAL A 123 19.48 -2.71 -8.97
N VAL A 124 18.99 -3.52 -9.91
CA VAL A 124 18.79 -3.06 -11.30
C VAL A 124 17.78 -1.91 -11.37
N VAL A 125 16.65 -2.01 -10.66
CA VAL A 125 15.67 -0.90 -10.59
C VAL A 125 16.28 0.35 -9.94
N ALA A 126 17.05 0.19 -8.86
CA ALA A 126 17.74 1.29 -8.18
C ALA A 126 18.75 1.97 -9.11
N LEU A 127 19.47 1.21 -9.94
CA LEU A 127 20.38 1.76 -10.96
C LEU A 127 19.62 2.54 -12.04
N ILE A 128 18.47 2.05 -12.51
CA ILE A 128 17.61 2.76 -13.47
C ILE A 128 17.12 4.08 -12.86
N VAL A 129 16.64 4.03 -11.61
CA VAL A 129 16.20 5.20 -10.85
C VAL A 129 17.35 6.20 -10.65
N ALA A 130 18.53 5.72 -10.26
CA ALA A 130 19.71 6.56 -10.07
C ALA A 130 20.13 7.22 -11.38
N ALA A 131 20.08 6.50 -12.51
CA ALA A 131 20.33 7.07 -13.83
C ALA A 131 19.32 8.18 -14.18
N ALA A 132 18.04 8.00 -13.88
CA ALA A 132 17.03 9.04 -14.07
C ALA A 132 17.30 10.28 -13.21
N GLN A 133 17.66 10.10 -11.94
CA GLN A 133 18.07 11.20 -11.05
C GLN A 133 19.32 11.91 -11.57
N PHE A 134 20.29 11.16 -12.07
CA PHE A 134 21.51 11.72 -12.65
C PHE A 134 21.22 12.57 -13.90
N VAL A 135 20.36 12.09 -14.81
CA VAL A 135 19.93 12.85 -16.01
C VAL A 135 19.22 14.14 -15.60
N PHE A 136 18.34 14.08 -14.60
CA PHE A 136 17.68 15.28 -14.07
C PHE A 136 18.69 16.27 -13.46
N ALA A 137 19.64 15.80 -12.66
CA ALA A 137 20.67 16.64 -12.06
C ALA A 137 21.56 17.30 -13.12
N MET A 138 21.90 16.58 -14.19
CA MET A 138 22.61 17.13 -15.34
C MET A 138 21.81 18.21 -16.06
N ALA A 139 20.52 17.97 -16.33
CA ALA A 139 19.64 18.96 -16.93
C ALA A 139 19.51 20.20 -16.04
N ALA A 140 19.26 20.03 -14.74
CA ALA A 140 19.17 21.12 -13.77
C ALA A 140 20.46 21.96 -13.73
N THR A 141 21.63 21.30 -13.72
CA THR A 141 22.93 21.97 -13.75
C THR A 141 23.11 22.77 -15.04
N ALA A 142 22.74 22.21 -16.20
CA ALA A 142 22.82 22.91 -17.49
C ALA A 142 21.89 24.13 -17.55
N LEU A 143 20.65 24.01 -17.06
CA LEU A 143 19.70 25.13 -17.00
C LEU A 143 20.21 26.23 -16.05
N LEU A 144 20.78 25.86 -14.90
CA LEU A 144 21.36 26.83 -13.97
C LEU A 144 22.61 27.49 -14.53
N TRP A 145 23.38 26.78 -15.34
CA TRP A 145 24.50 27.36 -16.04
C TRP A 145 24.03 28.41 -17.07
N ALA A 146 22.92 28.18 -17.77
CA ALA A 146 22.32 29.16 -18.67
C ALA A 146 21.85 30.44 -17.95
N CYS A 147 21.46 30.35 -16.66
CA CYS A 147 21.12 31.52 -15.84
C CYS A 147 22.29 32.45 -15.53
N ARG A 148 23.54 32.12 -15.90
CA ARG A 148 24.67 33.05 -15.72
C ARG A 148 24.65 34.29 -16.64
N LEU A 149 23.70 34.41 -17.56
CA LEU A 149 23.56 35.58 -18.43
C LEU A 149 23.17 36.83 -17.62
N PRO A 150 23.97 37.91 -17.63
CA PRO A 150 23.86 39.02 -16.67
C PRO A 150 22.54 39.83 -16.74
N ALA A 151 21.82 39.81 -17.87
CA ALA A 151 20.57 40.56 -18.02
C ALA A 151 19.30 39.69 -17.80
N VAL A 152 19.36 38.40 -18.14
CA VAL A 152 18.18 37.51 -18.15
C VAL A 152 18.18 36.54 -16.96
N GLY A 153 19.36 36.27 -16.41
CA GLY A 153 19.60 35.30 -15.34
C GLY A 153 18.69 35.48 -14.12
N PRO A 154 18.61 36.69 -13.52
CA PRO A 154 17.77 36.91 -12.34
C PRO A 154 16.29 36.61 -12.59
N PHE A 155 15.75 37.01 -13.74
CA PHE A 155 14.34 36.76 -14.10
C PHE A 155 14.07 35.27 -14.35
N LEU A 156 14.99 34.56 -15.02
CA LEU A 156 14.86 33.13 -15.26
C LEU A 156 14.94 32.33 -13.96
N LEU A 157 15.79 32.75 -13.01
CA LEU A 157 16.01 32.06 -11.74
C LEU A 157 14.78 32.08 -10.82
N VAL A 158 13.97 33.16 -10.86
CA VAL A 158 12.71 33.27 -10.09
C VAL A 158 11.73 32.14 -10.41
N PHE A 159 11.63 31.74 -11.68
CA PHE A 159 10.73 30.66 -12.10
C PHE A 159 11.42 29.30 -12.18
N LEU A 160 12.70 29.27 -12.54
CA LEU A 160 13.45 28.04 -12.69
C LEU A 160 13.68 27.32 -11.36
N MET A 161 14.03 28.04 -10.29
CA MET A 161 14.25 27.44 -8.97
C MET A 161 13.05 26.64 -8.45
N PRO A 162 11.84 27.22 -8.33
CA PRO A 162 10.68 26.47 -7.86
C PRO A 162 10.33 25.31 -8.80
N ALA A 163 10.49 25.47 -10.11
CA ALA A 163 10.27 24.39 -11.07
C ALA A 163 11.27 23.23 -10.89
N LEU A 164 12.56 23.50 -10.67
CA LEU A 164 13.58 22.49 -10.39
C LEU A 164 13.34 21.81 -9.05
N ILE A 165 12.97 22.56 -8.02
CA ILE A 165 12.65 21.99 -6.69
C ILE A 165 11.42 21.08 -6.78
N ALA A 166 10.35 21.53 -7.44
CA ALA A 166 9.16 20.72 -7.66
C ALA A 166 9.47 19.47 -8.49
N GLY A 167 10.25 19.60 -9.57
CA GLY A 167 10.71 18.49 -10.39
C GLY A 167 11.53 17.48 -9.60
N ALA A 168 12.46 17.95 -8.76
CA ALA A 168 13.26 17.10 -7.88
C ALA A 168 12.38 16.37 -6.85
N ALA A 169 11.40 17.05 -6.26
CA ALA A 169 10.47 16.46 -5.29
C ALA A 169 9.59 15.37 -5.93
N VAL A 170 9.03 15.62 -7.12
CA VAL A 170 8.24 14.63 -7.87
C VAL A 170 9.11 13.44 -8.26
N LEU A 171 10.34 13.68 -8.73
CA LEU A 171 11.27 12.61 -9.10
C LEU A 171 11.67 11.77 -7.88
N LEU A 172 11.95 12.41 -6.74
CA LEU A 172 12.29 11.71 -5.50
C LEU A 172 11.09 10.89 -4.99
N ALA A 173 9.90 11.48 -4.90
CA ALA A 173 8.70 10.78 -4.48
C ALA A 173 8.35 9.60 -5.40
N GLY A 174 8.40 9.82 -6.73
CA GLY A 174 8.17 8.77 -7.73
C GLY A 174 9.22 7.66 -7.65
N SER A 175 10.49 8.01 -7.39
CA SER A 175 11.56 7.04 -7.23
C SER A 175 11.40 6.18 -5.97
N ALA A 176 11.07 6.79 -4.84
CA ALA A 176 10.81 6.10 -3.58
C ALA A 176 9.58 5.17 -3.73
N ALA A 177 8.50 5.66 -4.32
CA ALA A 177 7.31 4.86 -4.57
C ALA A 177 7.60 3.68 -5.49
N THR A 178 8.37 3.88 -6.57
CA THR A 178 8.76 2.81 -7.50
C THR A 178 9.57 1.73 -6.78
N LEU A 179 10.58 2.11 -5.99
CA LEU A 179 11.41 1.15 -5.25
C LEU A 179 10.60 0.37 -4.20
N LEU A 180 9.73 1.07 -3.47
CA LEU A 180 8.90 0.46 -2.43
C LEU A 180 7.83 -0.49 -3.00
N LEU A 181 7.26 -0.19 -4.17
CA LEU A 181 6.23 -1.02 -4.82
C LEU A 181 6.81 -2.15 -5.68
N CYS A 182 7.98 -1.97 -6.28
CA CYS A 182 8.65 -3.05 -7.01
C CYS A 182 9.14 -4.16 -6.07
N ALA A 183 9.44 -3.85 -4.80
CA ALA A 183 9.88 -4.84 -3.82
C ALA A 183 8.87 -6.00 -3.65
N PRO A 184 7.59 -5.76 -3.28
CA PRO A 184 6.60 -6.84 -3.18
C PRO A 184 6.28 -7.51 -4.52
N ALA A 185 6.31 -6.78 -5.64
CA ALA A 185 6.17 -7.38 -6.97
C ALA A 185 7.26 -8.42 -7.24
N PHE A 186 8.52 -8.14 -6.88
CA PHE A 186 9.62 -9.10 -7.05
C PHE A 186 9.59 -10.23 -6.01
N TRP A 187 9.11 -9.96 -4.78
CA TRP A 187 8.88 -11.01 -3.78
C TRP A 187 7.84 -12.04 -4.25
N SER A 188 6.83 -11.60 -5.01
CA SER A 188 5.85 -12.50 -5.63
C SER A 188 6.41 -13.33 -6.79
N GLY A 189 7.65 -13.05 -7.24
CA GLY A 189 8.35 -13.77 -8.30
C GLY A 189 8.17 -13.19 -9.70
N GLN A 190 7.62 -11.98 -9.84
CA GLN A 190 7.49 -11.33 -11.15
C GLN A 190 8.85 -11.03 -11.78
N SER A 191 8.90 -11.02 -13.12
CA SER A 191 10.08 -10.59 -13.86
C SER A 191 10.26 -9.07 -13.78
N LEU A 192 11.49 -8.58 -14.02
CA LEU A 192 11.82 -7.15 -14.01
C LEU A 192 10.83 -6.32 -14.84
N GLY A 193 10.61 -6.74 -16.09
CA GLY A 193 9.73 -6.02 -17.02
C GLY A 193 8.25 -6.10 -16.65
N ALA A 194 7.79 -7.18 -16.03
CA ALA A 194 6.41 -7.29 -15.56
C ALA A 194 6.19 -6.42 -14.31
N GLY A 195 7.07 -6.53 -13.31
CA GLY A 195 6.99 -5.77 -12.07
C GLY A 195 7.12 -4.26 -12.27
N LEU A 196 8.00 -3.82 -13.19
CA LEU A 196 8.14 -2.39 -13.49
C LEU A 196 6.93 -1.84 -14.24
N ARG A 197 6.38 -2.59 -15.21
CA ARG A 197 5.19 -2.17 -15.96
C ARG A 197 3.95 -2.11 -15.08
N SER A 198 3.72 -3.11 -14.22
CA SER A 198 2.59 -3.11 -13.29
C SER A 198 2.71 -1.95 -12.29
N THR A 199 3.90 -1.75 -11.72
CA THR A 199 4.16 -0.63 -10.80
C THR A 199 3.93 0.73 -11.47
N LEU A 200 4.45 0.93 -12.69
CA LEU A 200 4.26 2.17 -13.45
C LEU A 200 2.81 2.40 -13.86
N ALA A 201 2.09 1.35 -14.25
CA ALA A 201 0.67 1.45 -14.59
C ALA A 201 -0.14 1.92 -13.38
N ARG A 202 0.09 1.30 -12.20
CA ARG A 202 -0.56 1.68 -10.94
C ARG A 202 -0.25 3.11 -10.53
N LEU A 203 1.04 3.49 -10.57
CA LEU A 203 1.47 4.86 -10.25
C LEU A 203 0.84 5.91 -11.17
N ARG A 204 0.56 5.59 -12.43
CA ARG A 204 -0.08 6.50 -13.39
C ARG A 204 -1.59 6.61 -13.20
N GLN A 205 -2.25 5.50 -12.86
CA GLN A 205 -3.71 5.48 -12.68
C GLN A 205 -4.13 6.17 -11.38
N ARG A 206 -3.42 5.92 -10.27
CA ARG A 206 -3.81 6.41 -8.94
C ARG A 206 -2.63 6.92 -8.10
N PRO A 207 -1.90 7.95 -8.57
CA PRO A 207 -0.69 8.42 -7.90
C PRO A 207 -0.95 8.88 -6.47
N LEU A 208 -2.07 9.58 -6.23
CA LEU A 208 -2.38 10.19 -4.94
C LEU A 208 -2.79 9.14 -3.90
N GLU A 209 -3.63 8.17 -4.27
CA GLU A 209 -4.03 7.07 -3.37
C GLU A 209 -2.82 6.22 -2.95
N ILE A 210 -1.97 5.86 -3.92
CA ILE A 210 -0.74 5.09 -3.67
C ILE A 210 0.24 5.88 -2.82
N LEU A 211 0.45 7.17 -3.12
CA LEU A 211 1.38 8.00 -2.36
C LEU A 211 0.90 8.19 -0.92
N LEU A 212 -0.39 8.42 -0.70
CA LEU A 212 -0.99 8.53 0.63
C LEU A 212 -0.88 7.22 1.41
N SER A 213 -1.09 6.08 0.74
CA SER A 213 -0.93 4.74 1.31
C SER A 213 0.52 4.49 1.74
N LEU A 214 1.49 4.80 0.87
CA LEU A 214 2.92 4.67 1.16
C LEU A 214 3.36 5.63 2.26
N LEU A 215 2.83 6.85 2.28
CA LEU A 215 3.07 7.83 3.33
C LEU A 215 2.55 7.31 4.67
N LEU A 216 1.36 6.70 4.70
CA LEU A 216 0.80 6.12 5.92
C LEU A 216 1.64 4.92 6.42
N VAL A 217 2.02 3.99 5.54
CA VAL A 217 2.91 2.87 5.88
C VAL A 217 4.24 3.40 6.45
N GLY A 218 4.85 4.36 5.74
CA GLY A 218 6.10 5.00 6.14
C GLY A 218 5.97 5.76 7.46
N LEU A 219 4.85 6.44 7.71
CA LEU A 219 4.59 7.16 8.95
C LEU A 219 4.48 6.19 10.13
N VAL A 220 3.75 5.08 9.99
CA VAL A 220 3.64 4.06 11.04
C VAL A 220 5.02 3.46 11.36
N ALA A 221 5.79 3.11 10.32
CA ALA A 221 7.16 2.60 10.52
C ALA A 221 8.08 3.66 11.13
N ALA A 222 7.99 4.93 10.73
CA ALA A 222 8.79 6.03 11.28
C ALA A 222 8.45 6.34 12.74
N VAL A 223 7.17 6.29 13.13
CA VAL A 223 6.75 6.43 14.53
C VAL A 223 7.30 5.27 15.37
N LEU A 224 7.19 4.03 14.91
CA LEU A 224 7.79 2.87 15.57
C LEU A 224 9.31 3.00 15.68
N ALA A 225 9.98 3.41 14.59
CA ALA A 225 11.43 3.64 14.58
C ALA A 225 11.82 4.73 15.58
N THR A 226 11.05 5.81 15.66
CA THR A 226 11.30 6.93 16.59
C THR A 226 11.13 6.48 18.04
N ILE A 227 10.06 5.76 18.37
CA ILE A 227 9.84 5.22 19.72
C ILE A 227 10.99 4.31 20.14
N VAL A 228 11.37 3.39 19.26
CA VAL A 228 12.48 2.46 19.51
C VAL A 228 13.82 3.20 19.61
N ALA A 229 14.08 4.17 18.73
CA ALA A 229 15.29 4.99 18.76
C ALA A 229 15.38 5.84 20.03
N MET A 230 14.27 6.38 20.54
CA MET A 230 14.23 7.12 21.81
C MET A 230 14.52 6.22 23.00
N LEU A 231 13.91 5.03 23.06
CA LEU A 231 14.20 4.05 24.11
C LEU A 231 15.67 3.62 24.08
N TRP A 232 16.21 3.44 22.88
CA TRP A 232 17.61 3.10 22.68
C TRP A 232 18.55 4.24 23.08
N LEU A 233 18.27 5.47 22.65
CA LEU A 233 19.05 6.66 23.01
C LEU A 233 19.10 6.85 24.52
N TYR A 234 17.97 6.67 25.21
CA TYR A 234 17.92 6.69 26.68
C TYR A 234 18.84 5.62 27.29
N GLY A 235 18.75 4.37 26.82
CA GLY A 235 19.61 3.28 27.27
C GLY A 235 21.10 3.56 27.04
N THR A 236 21.45 4.07 25.85
CA THR A 236 22.84 4.40 25.48
C THR A 236 23.39 5.55 26.32
N VAL A 237 22.61 6.59 26.60
CA VAL A 237 23.03 7.70 27.49
C VAL A 237 23.17 7.21 28.93
N PHE A 238 22.24 6.42 29.43
CA PHE A 238 22.28 5.91 30.81
C PHE A 238 23.45 4.95 31.03
N VAL A 239 23.55 3.90 30.21
CA VAL A 239 24.64 2.92 30.30
C VAL A 239 25.97 3.54 29.90
N GLY A 240 25.99 4.41 28.89
CA GLY A 240 27.18 5.15 28.47
C GLY A 240 27.71 6.08 29.57
N GLY A 241 26.82 6.73 30.34
CA GLY A 241 27.21 7.54 31.50
C GLY A 241 27.84 6.71 32.62
N LEU A 242 27.24 5.54 32.94
CA LEU A 242 27.81 4.60 33.91
C LEU A 242 29.15 4.02 33.43
N ALA A 243 29.23 3.66 32.15
CA ALA A 243 30.47 3.18 31.53
C ALA A 243 31.55 4.26 31.56
N GLY A 244 31.21 5.52 31.31
CA GLY A 244 32.14 6.65 31.40
C GLY A 244 32.72 6.86 32.79
N ALA A 245 31.92 6.64 33.83
CA ALA A 245 32.39 6.71 35.21
C ALA A 245 33.41 5.60 35.57
N VAL A 246 33.34 4.44 34.90
CA VAL A 246 34.20 3.28 35.18
C VAL A 246 35.40 3.20 34.23
N VAL A 247 35.17 3.42 32.94
CA VAL A 247 36.13 3.21 31.84
C VAL A 247 36.85 4.51 31.46
N GLY A 248 36.27 5.67 31.77
CA GLY A 248 36.81 6.98 31.45
C GLY A 248 35.92 7.79 30.50
N ALA A 249 35.97 9.12 30.63
CA ALA A 249 35.12 10.04 29.89
C ALA A 249 35.37 10.01 28.37
N ASP A 250 36.62 9.80 27.95
CA ASP A 250 36.99 9.77 26.53
C ASP A 250 36.35 8.59 25.79
N VAL A 251 36.32 7.41 26.43
CA VAL A 251 35.67 6.22 25.88
C VAL A 251 34.16 6.40 25.83
N ALA A 252 33.55 7.02 26.85
CA ALA A 252 32.12 7.32 26.85
C ALA A 252 31.73 8.36 25.78
N MET A 253 32.56 9.37 25.56
CA MET A 253 32.33 10.37 24.51
C MET A 253 32.48 9.78 23.10
N ALA A 254 33.48 8.92 22.90
CA ALA A 254 33.63 8.17 21.66
C ALA A 254 32.42 7.24 21.40
N ILE A 255 31.94 6.56 22.45
CA ILE A 255 30.73 5.75 22.39
C ILE A 255 29.49 6.58 22.03
N ALA A 256 29.33 7.74 22.65
CA ALA A 256 28.16 8.62 22.44
C ALA A 256 28.15 9.26 21.05
N SER A 257 29.32 9.56 20.49
CA SER A 257 29.46 10.12 19.14
C SER A 257 29.30 9.07 18.03
N GLY A 258 29.45 7.78 18.36
CA GLY A 258 29.43 6.69 17.37
C GLY A 258 30.65 6.71 16.44
N ASP A 259 31.69 7.45 16.80
CA ASP A 259 32.92 7.57 16.02
C ASP A 259 33.85 6.39 16.35
N PHE A 260 33.95 5.44 15.41
CA PHE A 260 34.78 4.25 15.55
C PHE A 260 36.28 4.58 15.62
N ASP A 261 36.74 5.63 14.95
CA ASP A 261 38.16 6.01 14.95
C ASP A 261 38.53 6.69 16.27
N ALA A 262 37.65 7.57 16.76
CA ALA A 262 37.80 8.15 18.10
C ALA A 262 37.74 7.07 19.19
N ALA A 263 36.87 6.06 19.04
CA ALA A 263 36.75 4.94 19.97
C ALA A 263 38.02 4.09 20.00
N ALA A 264 38.57 3.76 18.82
CA ALA A 264 39.81 3.01 18.71
C ALA A 264 41.00 3.76 19.34
N ALA A 265 41.09 5.08 19.12
CA ALA A 265 42.12 5.92 19.68
C ALA A 265 42.01 6.12 21.21
N ALA A 266 40.78 6.21 21.74
CA ALA A 266 40.54 6.52 23.16
C ALA A 266 40.58 5.31 24.11
N GLY A 267 40.29 4.09 23.63
CA GLY A 267 40.08 2.94 24.53
C GLY A 267 40.55 1.58 24.02
N GLY A 268 41.23 1.50 22.88
CA GLY A 268 41.73 0.24 22.32
C GLY A 268 40.64 -0.82 22.16
N GLY A 269 40.96 -2.08 22.46
CA GLY A 269 40.05 -3.23 22.23
C GLY A 269 38.72 -3.18 22.99
N LEU A 270 38.66 -2.53 24.16
CA LEU A 270 37.43 -2.39 24.95
C LEU A 270 36.42 -1.46 24.26
N ALA A 271 36.90 -0.38 23.65
CA ALA A 271 36.07 0.56 22.92
C ALA A 271 35.50 -0.06 21.62
N ILE A 272 36.29 -0.87 20.92
CA ILE A 272 35.85 -1.63 19.74
C ILE A 272 34.74 -2.63 20.13
N ALA A 273 34.88 -3.33 21.26
CA ALA A 273 33.86 -4.24 21.76
C ALA A 273 32.56 -3.51 22.12
N ALA A 274 32.66 -2.36 22.80
CA ALA A 274 31.51 -1.52 23.12
C ALA A 274 30.78 -1.03 21.86
N MET A 275 31.52 -0.56 20.86
CA MET A 275 30.95 -0.11 19.58
C MET A 275 30.31 -1.24 18.77
N THR A 276 30.90 -2.44 18.81
CA THR A 276 30.29 -3.63 18.24
C THR A 276 28.97 -3.96 18.91
N GLY A 277 28.92 -3.96 20.26
CA GLY A 277 27.69 -4.16 21.02
C GLY A 277 26.61 -3.12 20.68
N ILE A 278 27.00 -1.85 20.54
CA ILE A 278 26.10 -0.77 20.13
C ILE A 278 25.59 -0.97 18.71
N SER A 279 26.45 -1.32 17.74
CA SER A 279 26.02 -1.58 16.37
C SER A 279 24.99 -2.72 16.29
N ILE A 280 25.17 -3.78 17.08
CA ILE A 280 24.21 -4.88 17.19
C ILE A 280 22.87 -4.35 17.70
N LEU A 281 22.87 -3.55 18.77
CA LEU A 281 21.64 -3.01 19.34
C LEU A 281 20.92 -2.07 18.37
N VAL A 282 21.65 -1.17 17.70
CA VAL A 282 21.08 -0.26 16.67
C VAL A 282 20.44 -1.06 15.55
N LEU A 283 21.12 -2.09 15.04
CA LEU A 283 20.58 -2.93 13.98
C LEU A 283 19.37 -3.76 14.46
N GLN A 284 19.41 -4.31 15.68
CA GLN A 284 18.26 -5.01 16.26
C GLN A 284 17.06 -4.10 16.47
N SER A 285 17.30 -2.82 16.78
CA SER A 285 16.25 -1.81 16.94
C SER A 285 15.45 -1.60 15.64
N ALA A 286 16.08 -1.83 14.49
CA ALA A 286 15.44 -1.71 13.18
C ALA A 286 14.52 -2.91 12.83
N VAL A 287 14.53 -4.01 13.59
CA VAL A 287 13.71 -5.21 13.31
C VAL A 287 12.22 -4.86 13.30
N LEU A 288 11.71 -4.18 14.34
CA LEU A 288 10.28 -3.88 14.46
C LEU A 288 9.79 -2.89 13.40
N PRO A 289 10.45 -1.73 13.17
CA PRO A 289 10.04 -0.81 12.12
C PRO A 289 10.12 -1.42 10.72
N LEU A 290 11.16 -2.22 10.46
CA LEU A 290 11.34 -2.87 9.16
C LEU A 290 10.29 -3.95 8.92
N ALA A 291 9.98 -4.78 9.93
CA ALA A 291 8.91 -5.77 9.85
C ALA A 291 7.54 -5.11 9.60
N ALA A 292 7.26 -4.01 10.29
CA ALA A 292 6.04 -3.22 10.11
C ALA A 292 5.97 -2.62 8.69
N GLN A 293 7.06 -2.03 8.20
CA GLN A 293 7.16 -1.45 6.86
C GLN A 293 6.94 -2.52 5.78
N ILE A 294 7.66 -3.65 5.86
CA ILE A 294 7.55 -4.74 4.88
C ILE A 294 6.13 -5.34 4.91
N GLY A 295 5.57 -5.60 6.09
CA GLY A 295 4.23 -6.13 6.24
C GLY A 295 3.14 -5.20 5.67
N GLY A 296 3.27 -3.89 5.91
CA GLY A 296 2.41 -2.87 5.32
C GLY A 296 2.49 -2.83 3.80
N LEU A 297 3.71 -2.90 3.23
CA LEU A 297 3.93 -2.94 1.78
C LEU A 297 3.34 -4.19 1.13
N CYS A 298 3.52 -5.37 1.72
CA CYS A 298 2.95 -6.62 1.20
C CYS A 298 1.42 -6.56 1.13
N ARG A 299 0.76 -6.08 2.19
CA ARG A 299 -0.71 -5.95 2.21
C ARG A 299 -1.22 -4.88 1.25
N LEU A 300 -0.51 -3.76 1.13
CA LEU A 300 -0.82 -2.74 0.14
C LEU A 300 -0.75 -3.33 -1.28
N HIS A 301 0.28 -4.13 -1.56
CA HIS A 301 0.43 -4.80 -2.86
C HIS A 301 -0.72 -5.76 -3.18
N CYS A 302 -1.07 -6.67 -2.27
CA CYS A 302 -2.18 -7.61 -2.47
C CYS A 302 -3.51 -6.88 -2.71
N ARG A 303 -3.77 -5.78 -1.97
CA ARG A 303 -4.98 -4.99 -2.21
C ARG A 303 -5.00 -4.30 -3.56
N LEU A 304 -3.86 -3.78 -4.00
CA LEU A 304 -3.75 -3.21 -5.34
C LEU A 304 -3.98 -4.29 -6.41
N ASP A 305 -3.55 -5.53 -6.18
CA ASP A 305 -3.89 -6.66 -7.07
C ASP A 305 -5.39 -6.96 -7.07
N ASP A 306 -6.05 -6.95 -5.90
CA ASP A 306 -7.49 -7.20 -5.79
C ASP A 306 -8.31 -6.15 -6.55
N PHE A 307 -7.91 -4.87 -6.50
CA PHE A 307 -8.53 -3.78 -7.25
C PHE A 307 -8.33 -3.90 -8.77
N ASP A 308 -7.20 -4.43 -9.22
CA ASP A 308 -6.93 -4.67 -10.64
C ASP A 308 -7.74 -5.88 -11.15
N ALA A 309 -7.92 -6.91 -10.31
CA ALA A 309 -8.65 -8.14 -10.65
C ALA A 309 -10.17 -7.95 -10.66
N HIS A 310 -10.66 -7.11 -9.75
CA HIS A 310 -12.05 -6.67 -9.69
C HIS A 310 -12.01 -5.17 -9.90
N PRO A 311 -11.84 -4.68 -11.15
CA PRO A 311 -11.98 -3.26 -11.43
C PRO A 311 -13.33 -2.87 -10.84
N ALA A 312 -13.28 -2.08 -9.77
CA ALA A 312 -14.38 -1.96 -8.83
C ALA A 312 -15.70 -1.65 -9.56
N PRO A 313 -16.86 -1.96 -8.93
CA PRO A 313 -18.19 -1.51 -9.37
C PRO A 313 -18.32 0.00 -9.51
N ILE A 314 -17.25 0.79 -9.33
CA ILE A 314 -17.19 2.21 -9.67
C ILE A 314 -17.14 2.38 -11.18
N ALA A 315 -16.42 1.54 -11.94
CA ALA A 315 -16.47 1.62 -13.40
C ALA A 315 -17.83 1.16 -13.93
N GLU A 316 -18.41 0.13 -13.29
CA GLU A 316 -19.79 -0.30 -13.59
C GLU A 316 -20.82 0.73 -13.12
N ALA A 317 -20.65 1.37 -11.96
CA ALA A 317 -21.55 2.42 -11.46
C ALA A 317 -21.35 3.75 -12.18
N GLU A 318 -20.16 4.05 -12.69
CA GLU A 318 -19.90 5.19 -13.57
C GLU A 318 -20.54 4.91 -14.94
N ALA A 319 -20.40 3.69 -15.48
CA ALA A 319 -21.08 3.29 -16.71
C ALA A 319 -22.60 3.24 -16.54
N GLU A 320 -23.11 2.79 -15.39
CA GLU A 320 -24.53 2.76 -15.06
C GLU A 320 -25.07 4.18 -14.84
N ALA A 321 -24.33 5.05 -14.15
CA ALA A 321 -24.68 6.46 -14.01
C ALA A 321 -24.62 7.21 -15.35
N GLU A 322 -23.68 6.87 -16.23
CA GLU A 322 -23.61 7.42 -17.60
C GLU A 322 -24.78 6.93 -18.44
N ALA A 323 -25.13 5.64 -18.36
CA ALA A 323 -26.30 5.07 -19.03
C ALA A 323 -27.63 5.63 -18.50
N GLU A 324 -27.76 5.84 -17.19
CA GLU A 324 -28.93 6.49 -16.59
C GLU A 324 -29.01 7.96 -17.02
N ALA A 325 -27.89 8.67 -17.08
CA ALA A 325 -27.84 10.06 -17.55
C ALA A 325 -28.19 10.18 -19.05
N GLU A 326 -27.77 9.23 -19.90
CA GLU A 326 -28.18 9.14 -21.29
C GLU A 326 -29.68 8.83 -21.41
N ALA A 327 -30.18 7.84 -20.68
CA ALA A 327 -31.60 7.48 -20.70
C ALA A 327 -32.51 8.61 -20.16
N GLU A 328 -32.03 9.42 -19.22
CA GLU A 328 -32.75 10.62 -18.78
C GLU A 328 -32.67 11.75 -19.82
N ALA A 329 -31.55 11.89 -20.53
CA ALA A 329 -31.41 12.83 -21.64
C ALA A 329 -32.38 12.53 -22.77
N ASP A 330 -32.51 11.26 -23.17
CA ASP A 330 -33.41 10.81 -24.22
C ASP A 330 -34.87 11.04 -23.82
N ARG A 331 -35.23 10.71 -22.58
CA ARG A 331 -36.58 10.99 -22.04
C ARG A 331 -36.92 12.48 -22.05
N MET A 332 -35.95 13.35 -21.75
CA MET A 332 -36.16 14.81 -21.85
C MET A 332 -36.31 15.26 -23.31
N PHE A 333 -35.62 14.63 -24.25
CA PHE A 333 -35.70 14.96 -25.67
C PHE A 333 -37.05 14.55 -26.27
N ASP A 334 -37.50 13.33 -25.96
CA ASP A 334 -38.80 12.79 -26.41
C ASP A 334 -39.97 13.60 -25.82
N ALA A 335 -39.94 13.88 -24.52
CA ALA A 335 -40.97 14.72 -23.88
C ALA A 335 -41.01 16.15 -24.46
N GLY A 336 -39.87 16.68 -24.90
CA GLY A 336 -39.80 17.96 -25.61
C GLY A 336 -40.37 17.92 -27.02
N ALA A 337 -40.18 16.81 -27.73
CA ALA A 337 -40.74 16.59 -29.07
C ALA A 337 -42.27 16.43 -29.02
N ASP A 338 -42.79 15.68 -28.05
CA ASP A 338 -44.23 15.50 -27.85
C ASP A 338 -44.92 16.82 -27.49
N ALA A 339 -44.35 17.61 -26.58
CA ALA A 339 -44.87 18.92 -26.23
C ALA A 339 -44.88 19.91 -27.41
N ALA A 340 -43.90 19.81 -28.31
CA ALA A 340 -43.86 20.61 -29.53
C ALA A 340 -44.90 20.17 -30.57
N ALA A 341 -45.18 18.86 -30.66
CA ALA A 341 -46.22 18.31 -31.53
C ALA A 341 -47.63 18.71 -31.07
N GLU A 342 -47.90 18.66 -29.76
CA GLU A 342 -49.17 19.14 -29.19
C GLU A 342 -49.38 20.64 -29.42
N ALA A 343 -48.34 21.46 -29.19
CA ALA A 343 -48.42 22.91 -29.44
C ALA A 343 -48.60 23.28 -30.93
N GLY A 344 -48.17 22.41 -31.85
CA GLY A 344 -48.35 22.59 -33.29
C GLY A 344 -49.72 22.14 -33.83
N GLY A 345 -50.40 21.23 -33.13
CA GLY A 345 -51.71 20.69 -33.54
C GLY A 345 -52.87 21.68 -33.37
N ASP A 346 -52.85 22.49 -32.31
CA ASP A 346 -53.91 23.48 -32.02
C ASP A 346 -53.82 24.74 -32.89
N ALA A 347 -52.71 24.96 -33.60
CA ALA A 347 -52.54 26.11 -34.51
C ALA A 347 -53.09 25.87 -35.93
N ALA A 348 -53.58 24.66 -36.24
CA ALA A 348 -54.05 24.30 -37.58
C ALA A 348 -55.57 24.42 -37.79
N ASP A 349 -56.36 24.78 -36.77
CA ASP A 349 -57.83 24.86 -36.84
C ASP A 349 -58.41 26.29 -36.65
N ASP A 350 -57.63 27.34 -36.95
CA ASP A 350 -58.20 28.69 -37.02
C ASP A 350 -57.81 29.42 -38.32
N SER A 351 -58.75 29.33 -39.27
CA SER A 351 -59.21 30.43 -40.13
C SER A 351 -58.14 31.42 -40.62
N MET A 352 -57.52 31.09 -41.75
CA MET A 352 -56.71 31.97 -42.58
C MET A 352 -57.49 33.22 -43.03
N PRO A 353 -56.93 34.45 -42.90
CA PRO A 353 -57.17 35.52 -43.85
C PRO A 353 -55.90 35.84 -44.65
N ASP A 354 -56.08 35.96 -45.96
CA ASP A 354 -55.05 36.31 -46.95
C ASP A 354 -54.20 37.52 -46.55
N ALA A 355 -52.88 37.34 -46.51
CA ALA A 355 -51.90 38.42 -46.45
C ALA A 355 -50.71 38.14 -47.40
N PRO A 356 -50.15 39.20 -48.03
CA PRO A 356 -49.40 39.12 -49.29
C PRO A 356 -47.90 38.78 -49.12
N PRO A 357 -47.16 38.49 -50.21
CA PRO A 357 -45.83 37.92 -50.14
C PRO A 357 -44.75 38.98 -49.88
N ALA A 358 -44.08 38.84 -48.73
CA ALA A 358 -42.88 39.55 -48.29
C ALA A 358 -42.26 38.68 -47.17
N ASP A 359 -40.99 38.30 -47.07
CA ASP A 359 -39.77 38.59 -47.81
C ASP A 359 -38.81 37.41 -47.59
N ALA A 360 -37.90 37.20 -48.54
CA ALA A 360 -36.86 36.16 -48.53
C ALA A 360 -35.74 36.37 -47.48
N GLU A 361 -35.97 37.20 -46.45
CA GLU A 361 -34.97 37.66 -45.49
C GLU A 361 -34.96 36.86 -44.17
N LEU A 362 -36.04 36.14 -43.84
CA LEU A 362 -36.07 35.28 -42.64
C LEU A 362 -35.34 33.93 -42.82
N ALA A 363 -35.25 33.42 -44.06
CA ALA A 363 -34.55 32.17 -44.35
C ALA A 363 -33.01 32.30 -44.19
N SER A 364 -32.44 33.51 -44.31
CA SER A 364 -31.03 33.75 -44.01
C SER A 364 -30.75 33.84 -42.51
N THR A 365 -31.66 34.41 -41.71
CA THR A 365 -31.46 34.62 -40.27
C THR A 365 -31.43 33.30 -39.49
N VAL A 366 -32.27 32.33 -39.87
CA VAL A 366 -32.26 30.97 -39.29
C VAL A 366 -31.02 30.19 -39.73
N LYS A 367 -30.50 30.42 -40.94
CA LYS A 367 -29.27 29.77 -41.44
C LYS A 367 -27.99 30.34 -40.78
N THR A 368 -27.99 31.59 -40.33
CA THR A 368 -26.88 32.17 -39.54
C THR A 368 -26.88 31.80 -38.06
N MET A 369 -28.03 31.42 -37.46
CA MET A 369 -28.04 30.91 -36.08
C MET A 369 -27.55 29.45 -35.96
N ALA A 370 -27.51 28.71 -37.07
CA ALA A 370 -27.01 27.33 -37.12
C ALA A 370 -25.47 27.20 -37.22
N LEU A 371 -24.73 28.31 -37.29
CA LEU A 371 -23.26 28.32 -37.41
C LEU A 371 -22.54 29.03 -36.25
N GLN A 372 -23.17 29.22 -35.10
CA GLN A 372 -22.47 29.67 -33.89
C GLN A 372 -21.67 28.51 -33.26
N PRO A 373 -20.36 28.68 -32.98
CA PRO A 373 -19.51 27.60 -32.46
C PRO A 373 -20.00 27.13 -31.08
N GLU A 374 -19.93 25.81 -30.88
CA GLU A 374 -20.46 25.00 -29.77
C GLU A 374 -20.03 25.39 -28.34
N GLY A 375 -19.23 26.44 -28.17
CA GLY A 375 -18.63 26.82 -26.88
C GLY A 375 -19.56 27.48 -25.87
N ARG A 376 -20.80 27.87 -26.23
CA ARG A 376 -21.72 28.61 -25.32
C ARG A 376 -23.03 27.90 -24.99
N ARG A 377 -23.42 26.84 -25.71
CA ARG A 377 -24.63 26.06 -25.39
C ARG A 377 -24.44 25.10 -24.20
N GLY A 378 -23.21 24.70 -23.90
CA GLY A 378 -22.91 23.81 -22.76
C GLY A 378 -23.24 24.43 -21.39
N THR A 379 -23.07 25.74 -21.23
CA THR A 379 -23.28 26.40 -19.93
C THR A 379 -24.76 26.70 -19.64
N ASP A 380 -25.57 26.97 -20.67
CA ASP A 380 -27.00 27.24 -20.52
C ASP A 380 -27.85 25.97 -20.43
N MET A 381 -27.45 24.87 -21.08
CA MET A 381 -28.11 23.56 -20.91
C MET A 381 -27.80 22.91 -19.56
N ALA A 382 -26.57 23.07 -19.03
CA ALA A 382 -26.22 22.64 -17.68
C ALA A 382 -27.01 23.41 -16.61
N ALA A 383 -27.25 24.71 -16.81
CA ALA A 383 -28.07 25.54 -15.93
C ALA A 383 -29.57 25.19 -15.98
N ARG A 384 -30.09 24.72 -17.13
CA ARG A 384 -31.48 24.24 -17.26
C ARG A 384 -31.67 22.82 -16.70
N ARG A 385 -30.73 21.89 -16.90
CA ARG A 385 -30.74 20.54 -16.28
C ARG A 385 -30.76 20.58 -14.75
N ALA A 386 -30.01 21.50 -14.13
CA ALA A 386 -30.00 21.66 -12.68
C ALA A 386 -31.32 22.18 -12.08
N SER A 387 -32.17 22.83 -12.89
CA SER A 387 -33.46 23.37 -12.43
C SER A 387 -34.63 22.37 -12.47
N THR A 388 -34.52 21.29 -13.26
CA THR A 388 -35.58 20.29 -13.41
C THR A 388 -35.51 19.17 -12.36
N LEU A 389 -34.30 18.84 -11.88
CA LEU A 389 -34.08 17.84 -10.82
C LEU A 389 -34.47 18.33 -9.41
N ALA A 390 -34.63 19.63 -9.19
CA ALA A 390 -34.98 20.21 -7.88
C ALA A 390 -36.48 20.09 -7.49
N ARG A 391 -37.28 19.34 -8.26
CA ARG A 391 -38.75 19.27 -8.09
C ARG A 391 -39.29 17.92 -7.60
N GLN A 392 -38.44 16.92 -7.37
CA GLN A 392 -38.88 15.61 -6.85
C GLN A 392 -38.47 15.44 -5.40
N ASP A 393 -39.48 15.48 -4.52
CA ASP A 393 -39.42 15.27 -3.07
C ASP A 393 -39.67 13.78 -2.78
N PRO A 394 -38.69 13.00 -2.28
CA PRO A 394 -38.94 11.63 -1.85
C PRO A 394 -39.23 11.62 -0.34
N GLY A 395 -40.47 11.31 0.02
CA GLY A 395 -40.90 11.10 1.40
C GLY A 395 -40.10 9.99 2.11
N PRO A 396 -40.02 10.02 3.46
CA PRO A 396 -39.10 9.16 4.21
C PRO A 396 -39.53 7.68 4.21
N PRO A 397 -38.58 6.73 4.12
CA PRO A 397 -38.88 5.30 4.15
C PRO A 397 -39.23 4.82 5.57
N LYS A 398 -40.20 3.90 5.62
CA LYS A 398 -40.67 3.16 6.80
C LYS A 398 -39.59 2.19 7.31
N PRO A 399 -39.37 2.06 8.63
CA PRO A 399 -38.46 1.05 9.17
C PRO A 399 -39.15 -0.30 9.32
N GLU A 400 -38.66 -1.31 8.60
CA GLU A 400 -38.98 -2.73 8.88
C GLU A 400 -38.00 -3.28 9.92
N ALA A 401 -38.59 -3.87 10.96
CA ALA A 401 -37.93 -4.40 12.13
C ALA A 401 -37.57 -5.88 11.89
N ASP A 402 -36.28 -6.16 11.80
CA ASP A 402 -35.75 -7.53 11.88
C ASP A 402 -35.37 -7.83 13.34
N ARG A 403 -36.34 -8.40 14.07
CA ARG A 403 -36.13 -9.10 15.34
C ARG A 403 -36.01 -10.58 15.00
N ASP A 404 -34.82 -11.14 15.17
CA ASP A 404 -34.57 -12.43 15.85
C ASP A 404 -33.18 -12.97 15.50
N ARG A 405 -32.17 -12.57 16.30
CA ARG A 405 -30.92 -13.31 16.43
C ARG A 405 -30.62 -13.57 17.91
N PRO A 406 -30.64 -14.83 18.37
CA PRO A 406 -30.22 -15.15 19.72
C PRO A 406 -28.69 -15.13 19.86
N ALA A 407 -28.22 -14.59 20.97
CA ALA A 407 -26.81 -14.42 21.32
C ALA A 407 -26.11 -15.77 21.61
N PRO A 408 -24.81 -15.93 21.27
CA PRO A 408 -24.05 -17.13 21.60
C PRO A 408 -23.70 -17.18 23.10
N ARG A 409 -24.02 -18.32 23.73
CA ARG A 409 -23.69 -18.67 25.11
C ARG A 409 -22.19 -18.94 25.26
N ALA A 410 -21.60 -18.38 26.32
CA ALA A 410 -20.27 -18.70 26.79
C ALA A 410 -20.22 -20.15 27.34
N LEU A 411 -19.24 -20.94 26.89
CA LEU A 411 -18.90 -22.23 27.46
C LEU A 411 -17.63 -22.08 28.31
N GLU A 412 -17.85 -21.84 29.59
CA GLU A 412 -16.90 -22.08 30.65
C GLU A 412 -16.88 -23.59 30.98
N ASN A 413 -15.68 -24.08 31.33
CA ASN A 413 -15.38 -25.33 32.03
C ASN A 413 -15.30 -26.63 31.21
N LEU A 414 -14.07 -27.09 30.98
CA LEU A 414 -13.74 -28.53 30.94
C LEU A 414 -12.40 -28.79 31.67
N PRO A 415 -12.33 -29.82 32.53
CA PRO A 415 -11.19 -30.10 33.40
C PRO A 415 -10.07 -30.89 32.71
N SER A 416 -8.85 -30.66 33.19
CA SER A 416 -7.65 -31.42 32.85
C SER A 416 -7.64 -32.79 33.54
N THR A 417 -7.66 -33.87 32.77
CA THR A 417 -7.23 -35.19 33.23
C THR A 417 -6.18 -35.75 32.28
N GLY A 418 -4.99 -35.98 32.81
CA GLY A 418 -3.95 -36.76 32.14
C GLY A 418 -4.15 -38.25 32.41
N PHE A 419 -3.63 -39.11 31.53
CA PHE A 419 -3.14 -40.42 31.93
C PHE A 419 -2.12 -40.99 30.93
N ARG A 420 -1.17 -41.73 31.50
CA ARG A 420 -0.04 -42.45 30.89
C ARG A 420 -0.47 -43.67 30.08
N ALA A 421 0.38 -44.05 29.14
CA ALA A 421 0.36 -45.29 28.37
C ALA A 421 0.73 -46.54 29.20
N ALA A 422 0.13 -47.70 28.87
CA ALA A 422 0.79 -48.99 28.64
C ALA A 422 -0.21 -50.10 28.21
N ASP A 423 0.14 -50.78 27.10
CA ASP A 423 -0.05 -52.18 26.72
C ASP A 423 -1.37 -52.94 26.96
N ALA A 424 -2.04 -53.30 25.85
CA ALA A 424 -2.59 -54.64 25.61
C ALA A 424 -2.87 -54.83 24.11
N GLY A 425 -2.38 -55.94 23.56
CA GLY A 425 -2.64 -56.36 22.19
C GLY A 425 -4.09 -56.78 21.98
N LEU A 426 -4.71 -56.24 20.93
CA LEU A 426 -6.00 -56.69 20.41
C LEU A 426 -5.96 -56.63 18.89
N GLU A 427 -6.34 -57.72 18.24
CA GLU A 427 -6.52 -57.81 16.79
C GLU A 427 -7.56 -56.78 16.33
N VAL A 428 -7.13 -55.88 15.44
CA VAL A 428 -8.00 -54.88 14.81
C VAL A 428 -8.31 -55.33 13.39
N THR A 429 -9.55 -55.74 13.19
CA THR A 429 -10.26 -55.74 11.91
C THR A 429 -9.97 -54.42 11.19
N MET A 430 -9.56 -54.45 9.91
CA MET A 430 -9.21 -53.25 9.15
C MET A 430 -10.40 -52.28 9.04
N ILE A 431 -10.52 -51.40 10.02
CA ILE A 431 -11.27 -50.14 9.94
C ILE A 431 -10.28 -49.13 9.39
N VAL A 432 -10.61 -48.52 8.25
CA VAL A 432 -9.85 -47.42 7.63
C VAL A 432 -9.49 -46.39 8.71
N GLY A 433 -8.19 -46.32 9.03
CA GLY A 433 -7.65 -45.58 10.17
C GLY A 433 -7.81 -44.05 10.05
N PRO A 434 -7.61 -43.32 11.16
CA PRO A 434 -7.74 -41.86 11.19
C PRO A 434 -6.81 -41.22 10.17
N GLY A 435 -7.38 -40.37 9.31
CA GLY A 435 -6.64 -39.67 8.26
C GLY A 435 -5.47 -38.87 8.85
N ARG A 436 -4.36 -38.80 8.12
CA ARG A 436 -3.33 -37.80 8.37
C ARG A 436 -3.60 -36.61 7.48
N CYS A 437 -3.27 -35.41 7.96
CA CYS A 437 -3.39 -34.20 7.16
C CYS A 437 -2.53 -34.31 5.91
N SER A 438 -3.14 -34.11 4.74
CA SER A 438 -2.42 -34.12 3.46
C SER A 438 -1.37 -33.01 3.35
N ALA A 439 -1.50 -31.94 4.14
CA ALA A 439 -0.57 -30.82 4.15
C ALA A 439 0.61 -31.03 5.12
N CYS A 440 0.37 -31.41 6.39
CA CYS A 440 1.42 -31.49 7.41
C CYS A 440 1.70 -32.89 7.98
N GLY A 441 0.87 -33.90 7.68
CA GLY A 441 1.03 -35.26 8.19
C GLY A 441 0.59 -35.47 9.64
N ALA A 442 0.07 -34.43 10.32
CA ALA A 442 -0.50 -34.53 11.66
C ALA A 442 -1.72 -35.47 11.67
N ARG A 443 -1.98 -36.07 12.82
CA ARG A 443 -3.14 -36.94 13.03
C ARG A 443 -4.41 -36.09 13.06
N ILE A 444 -5.46 -36.52 12.36
CA ILE A 444 -6.76 -35.83 12.30
C ILE A 444 -7.81 -36.69 13.00
N GLU A 445 -8.67 -36.05 13.81
CA GLU A 445 -9.87 -36.69 14.33
C GLU A 445 -11.03 -36.58 13.32
N ARG A 446 -11.91 -37.58 13.23
CA ARG A 446 -12.99 -37.62 12.21
C ARG A 446 -13.93 -36.41 12.23
N ARG A 447 -13.95 -35.62 13.31
CA ARG A 447 -14.80 -34.43 13.48
C ARG A 447 -14.09 -33.11 13.16
N ASP A 448 -12.81 -33.14 12.82
CA ASP A 448 -12.05 -31.94 12.52
C ASP A 448 -12.40 -31.42 11.12
N HIS A 449 -12.97 -30.21 11.05
CA HIS A 449 -13.14 -29.49 9.79
C HIS A 449 -11.83 -28.82 9.33
N PHE A 450 -10.89 -28.64 10.24
CA PHE A 450 -9.59 -28.02 10.02
C PHE A 450 -8.52 -28.79 10.79
N CYS A 451 -7.33 -28.93 10.20
CA CYS A 451 -6.20 -29.53 10.90
C CYS A 451 -5.74 -28.62 12.06
N GLY A 452 -5.78 -29.12 13.30
CA GLY A 452 -5.39 -28.37 14.49
C GLY A 452 -3.93 -27.89 14.54
N GLU A 453 -3.03 -28.47 13.73
CA GLU A 453 -1.64 -28.01 13.64
C GLU A 453 -1.42 -26.95 12.56
N CYS A 454 -1.88 -27.21 11.32
CA CYS A 454 -1.54 -26.36 10.17
C CYS A 454 -2.68 -25.47 9.68
N GLY A 455 -3.90 -25.63 10.21
CA GLY A 455 -5.08 -24.86 9.81
C GLY A 455 -5.65 -25.23 8.43
N GLN A 456 -5.08 -26.23 7.74
CA GLN A 456 -5.59 -26.67 6.44
C GLN A 456 -7.02 -27.21 6.59
N ARG A 457 -7.96 -26.68 5.79
CA ARG A 457 -9.33 -27.19 5.70
C ARG A 457 -9.31 -28.62 5.15
N LEU A 458 -9.98 -29.52 5.84
CA LEU A 458 -10.08 -30.92 5.48
C LEU A 458 -11.34 -31.05 4.62
N THR A 459 -11.16 -31.31 3.33
CA THR A 459 -12.20 -31.22 2.31
C THR A 459 -13.42 -32.09 2.65
N ASP A 460 -14.56 -31.41 2.71
CA ASP A 460 -15.95 -31.85 2.54
C ASP A 460 -16.31 -33.21 3.17
N ALA A 461 -16.34 -33.25 4.50
CA ALA A 461 -17.30 -34.12 5.16
C ALA A 461 -18.70 -33.64 4.77
N GLU A 462 -19.28 -34.31 3.78
CA GLU A 462 -20.68 -34.17 3.41
C GLU A 462 -21.49 -34.30 4.71
N PRO A 463 -22.30 -33.29 5.09
CA PRO A 463 -23.03 -33.35 6.35
C PRO A 463 -23.92 -34.59 6.32
N ASP A 464 -23.74 -35.48 7.30
CA ASP A 464 -24.57 -36.67 7.51
C ASP A 464 -26.04 -36.29 7.35
N GLN A 465 -26.69 -36.83 6.32
CA GLN A 465 -28.10 -36.57 6.03
C GLN A 465 -29.05 -37.33 6.99
N ASP A 466 -28.50 -38.05 7.98
CA ASP A 466 -29.25 -38.97 8.85
C ASP A 466 -30.02 -38.30 10.00
N GLU A 467 -29.95 -36.98 10.21
CA GLU A 467 -30.73 -36.29 11.25
C GLU A 467 -32.10 -35.75 10.77
N ARG A 468 -32.57 -36.13 9.57
CA ARG A 468 -33.84 -35.63 9.01
C ARG A 468 -35.05 -36.55 9.15
N ASP A 469 -34.91 -37.72 9.78
CA ASP A 469 -36.01 -38.66 10.01
C ASP A 469 -36.08 -39.09 11.49
N GLU A 470 -36.60 -38.24 12.37
CA GLU A 470 -37.29 -38.69 13.59
C GLU A 470 -38.70 -38.06 13.66
N PRO A 471 -39.76 -38.87 13.90
CA PRO A 471 -41.17 -38.49 13.76
C PRO A 471 -41.75 -37.62 14.87
#